data_AF-X1B7B9-F1
#
_entry.id   AF-X1B7B9-F1
#
_cell.length_a   1.000
_cell.length_b   1.000
_cell.length_c   1.000
_cell.angle_alpha   90.00
_cell.angle_beta   90.00
_cell.angle_gamma   90.00
#
_symmetry.space_group_name_H-M   'P 1'
#
loop_
_entity.id
_entity.type
_entity.pdbx_description
1 polymer ?
#
loop_
_entity_poly.entity_id
_entity_poly.type
_entity_poly.pdbx_seq_one_letter_code
_entity_poly.pdbx_strand_id
1 'polypeptide(L)'
;MFINYNFLENHIINSTQDRKSSIINNTQEDIRVSNGYQLVDPINISSWSDWALYPFITGNGTDLNPFIIENIEINGVGIKTMQSGNRTLLDYTYGGIFINTNGSFIIRNCKISLTSIGIYLSISIPSGAYQIVNVEITDCSIGIYSRWPHIIVNISNCYIHNCNWVSITATIDMRDHIDYGGIGIWVGPSGSVIEDCRIENCSIGMMAGGAEDIHNNEFINCGIVLSAYFSNYD
;
A
#
# COMPACT_ATOMS: atom_id res chain seq x y z
N MET A 1 42.12 -13.42 -16.95
CA MET A 1 41.58 -12.28 -17.72
C MET A 1 41.36 -12.75 -19.16
N PHE A 2 40.24 -12.33 -19.74
CA PHE A 2 39.63 -12.69 -21.03
C PHE A 2 38.82 -14.00 -21.10
N ILE A 3 37.51 -13.77 -21.14
CA ILE A 3 36.41 -14.64 -21.56
C ILE A 3 36.38 -14.68 -23.08
N ASN A 4 36.00 -15.82 -23.66
CA ASN A 4 35.17 -15.85 -24.86
C ASN A 4 34.53 -17.23 -25.00
N TYR A 5 33.22 -17.35 -25.20
CA TYR A 5 32.67 -18.33 -26.16
C TYR A 5 31.32 -17.87 -26.69
N ASN A 6 31.23 -18.01 -28.01
CA ASN A 6 30.17 -17.58 -28.92
C ASN A 6 28.86 -18.34 -28.74
N PHE A 7 27.79 -17.61 -29.10
CA PHE A 7 26.43 -18.06 -29.35
C PHE A 7 26.28 -18.89 -30.64
N LEU A 8 25.06 -19.45 -30.80
CA LEU A 8 24.35 -20.04 -31.95
C LEU A 8 24.03 -21.54 -31.68
N GLU A 9 22.81 -22.07 -31.82
CA GLU A 9 21.61 -21.58 -32.49
C GLU A 9 20.37 -22.48 -32.22
N ASN A 10 19.17 -21.91 -32.42
CA ASN A 10 17.89 -22.52 -32.86
C ASN A 10 16.97 -23.24 -31.84
N HIS A 11 15.65 -23.02 -31.77
CA HIS A 11 14.66 -22.55 -32.77
C HIS A 11 13.48 -21.80 -32.11
N ILE A 12 12.98 -20.72 -32.71
CA ILE A 12 11.57 -20.31 -32.59
C ILE A 12 11.05 -19.83 -33.96
N ILE A 13 10.00 -20.51 -34.43
CA ILE A 13 9.05 -20.14 -35.51
C ILE A 13 7.73 -20.76 -35.02
N ASN A 14 6.54 -20.15 -34.93
CA ASN A 14 5.91 -18.92 -35.42
C ASN A 14 4.67 -18.66 -34.52
N SER A 15 4.23 -17.40 -34.37
CA SER A 15 3.03 -16.89 -35.07
C SER A 15 2.56 -15.52 -34.53
N THR A 16 2.77 -14.50 -35.35
CA THR A 16 1.86 -13.38 -35.69
C THR A 16 0.62 -13.13 -34.82
N GLN A 17 0.51 -11.95 -34.19
CA GLN A 17 -0.37 -10.84 -34.63
C GLN A 17 -0.47 -9.73 -33.57
N ASP A 18 -0.12 -8.51 -34.00
CA ASP A 18 -0.72 -7.21 -33.67
C ASP A 18 -1.38 -6.99 -32.29
N ARG A 19 -0.73 -6.14 -31.48
CA ARG A 19 -1.26 -4.80 -31.18
C ARG A 19 -0.16 -3.87 -30.68
N LYS A 20 0.22 -2.93 -31.54
CA LYS A 20 0.77 -1.64 -31.13
C LYS A 20 -0.32 -0.89 -30.37
N SER A 21 -0.05 -0.52 -29.12
CA SER A 21 -0.56 0.72 -28.55
C SER A 21 0.65 1.57 -28.12
N SER A 22 0.62 2.77 -28.65
CA SER A 22 1.62 3.82 -28.67
C SER A 22 2.12 4.26 -27.30
N ILE A 23 3.44 4.41 -27.23
CA ILE A 23 4.19 5.55 -26.65
C ILE A 23 3.28 6.67 -26.12
N ILE A 24 3.26 6.82 -24.79
CA ILE A 24 3.12 8.13 -24.16
C ILE A 24 4.47 8.43 -23.51
N ASN A 25 5.24 9.29 -24.19
CA ASN A 25 6.32 10.03 -23.57
C ASN A 25 5.67 11.08 -22.67
N ASN A 26 5.89 10.99 -21.36
CA ASN A 26 6.00 12.18 -20.54
C ASN A 26 7.25 12.06 -19.68
N THR A 27 8.17 12.96 -19.99
CA THR A 27 9.45 13.20 -19.34
C THR A 27 9.26 13.63 -17.89
N GLN A 28 9.68 12.77 -16.97
CA GLN A 28 10.47 13.14 -15.80
C GLN A 28 11.32 11.93 -15.40
N GLU A 29 12.57 11.92 -15.87
CA GLU A 29 13.69 11.33 -15.11
C GLU A 29 13.58 11.90 -13.68
N ASP A 30 13.58 11.13 -12.60
CA ASP A 30 14.49 10.03 -12.32
C ASP A 30 13.79 8.68 -12.17
N ILE A 31 14.08 7.79 -13.11
CA ILE A 31 14.13 6.36 -12.81
C ILE A 31 15.36 6.15 -11.92
N ARG A 32 15.19 6.29 -10.60
CA ARG A 32 16.03 5.54 -9.67
C ARG A 32 15.45 4.14 -9.57
N VAL A 33 15.76 3.30 -10.56
CA VAL A 33 15.88 1.86 -10.27
C VAL A 33 17.15 1.74 -9.43
N SER A 34 17.07 2.01 -8.13
CA SER A 34 18.04 1.40 -7.24
C SER A 34 17.70 -0.08 -7.25
N ASN A 35 18.57 -0.90 -7.84
CA ASN A 35 18.48 -2.37 -7.81
C ASN A 35 18.69 -2.94 -6.37
N GLY A 36 18.30 -2.18 -5.36
CA GLY A 36 18.37 -2.53 -3.96
C GLY A 36 17.35 -1.68 -3.21
N TYR A 37 16.54 -2.35 -2.41
CA TYR A 37 15.78 -1.71 -1.35
C TYR A 37 16.74 -1.32 -0.22
N GLN A 38 16.53 -0.15 0.37
CA GLN A 38 17.19 0.19 1.63
C GLN A 38 16.38 -0.42 2.78
N LEU A 39 16.98 -1.32 3.58
CA LEU A 39 16.36 -1.80 4.81
C LEU A 39 16.33 -0.68 5.85
N VAL A 40 15.14 -0.39 6.38
CA VAL A 40 14.91 0.68 7.34
C VAL A 40 13.97 0.24 8.45
N ASP A 41 14.10 0.87 9.60
CA ASP A 41 13.13 0.75 10.69
C ASP A 41 11.79 1.41 10.31
N PRO A 42 10.70 1.05 11.01
CA PRO A 42 9.42 1.75 10.90
C PRO A 42 9.54 3.27 10.83
N ILE A 43 8.78 3.86 9.90
CA ILE A 43 8.79 5.28 9.62
C ILE A 43 7.56 5.92 10.24
N ASN A 44 7.77 6.95 11.04
CA ASN A 44 6.71 7.75 11.61
C ASN A 44 6.87 9.21 11.17
N ILE A 45 5.95 9.65 10.31
CA ILE A 45 5.83 11.02 9.88
C ILE A 45 4.63 11.66 10.58
N SER A 46 4.92 12.40 11.63
CA SER A 46 3.96 13.19 12.40
C SER A 46 4.03 14.68 12.10
N SER A 47 5.12 15.14 11.48
CA SER A 47 5.39 16.54 11.19
C SER A 47 6.13 16.74 9.87
N TRP A 48 6.12 17.99 9.37
CA TRP A 48 6.88 18.39 8.19
C TRP A 48 8.41 18.20 8.35
N SER A 49 8.93 18.32 9.57
CA SER A 49 10.35 18.10 9.84
C SER A 49 10.75 16.63 9.84
N ASP A 50 9.80 15.71 10.08
CA ASP A 50 10.10 14.27 10.16
C ASP A 50 10.56 13.73 8.80
N TRP A 51 10.05 14.30 7.71
CA TRP A 51 10.46 13.96 6.34
C TRP A 51 11.97 14.14 6.12
N ALA A 52 12.58 15.14 6.74
CA ALA A 52 14.02 15.42 6.60
C ALA A 52 14.92 14.44 7.38
N LEU A 53 14.35 13.58 8.24
CA LEU A 53 15.11 12.61 9.03
C LEU A 53 15.57 11.40 8.21
N TYR A 54 14.95 11.19 7.03
CA TYR A 54 15.10 9.97 6.25
C TYR A 54 15.68 10.28 4.86
N PRO A 55 16.85 9.73 4.49
CA PRO A 55 17.56 10.11 3.25
C PRO A 55 16.90 9.59 1.97
N PHE A 56 15.94 8.67 2.07
CA PHE A 56 15.16 8.10 0.97
C PHE A 56 13.80 8.78 0.80
N ILE A 57 13.51 9.78 1.63
CA ILE A 57 12.36 10.66 1.46
C ILE A 57 12.80 11.88 0.67
N THR A 58 12.16 12.13 -0.47
CA THR A 58 12.49 13.27 -1.34
C THR A 58 11.26 14.15 -1.57
N GLY A 59 11.45 15.38 -2.05
CA GLY A 59 10.36 16.34 -2.28
C GLY A 59 10.39 17.54 -1.33
N ASN A 60 9.55 18.54 -1.61
CA ASN A 60 9.47 19.78 -0.85
C ASN A 60 8.06 20.10 -0.31
N GLY A 61 7.09 19.23 -0.58
CA GLY A 61 5.70 19.29 -0.12
C GLY A 61 5.01 20.63 -0.30
N THR A 62 5.25 21.28 -1.43
CA THR A 62 4.30 22.27 -1.93
C THR A 62 3.07 21.54 -2.50
N ASP A 63 1.93 22.19 -2.60
CA ASP A 63 0.65 21.57 -3.01
C ASP A 63 0.73 20.77 -4.34
N LEU A 64 1.75 21.03 -5.16
CA LEU A 64 1.99 20.39 -6.46
C LEU A 64 3.19 19.42 -6.50
N ASN A 65 4.03 19.33 -5.46
CA ASN A 65 5.19 18.44 -5.40
C ASN A 65 5.13 17.55 -4.15
N PRO A 66 4.80 16.25 -4.29
CA PRO A 66 4.63 15.37 -3.14
C PRO A 66 5.96 15.04 -2.46
N PHE A 67 5.90 14.66 -1.19
CA PHE A 67 6.96 13.86 -0.59
C PHE A 67 6.93 12.45 -1.17
N ILE A 68 8.07 11.93 -1.57
CA ILE A 68 8.20 10.59 -2.14
C ILE A 68 8.96 9.73 -1.14
N ILE A 69 8.31 8.68 -0.64
CA ILE A 69 8.94 7.57 0.07
C ILE A 69 9.12 6.45 -0.96
N GLU A 70 10.36 6.06 -1.25
CA GLU A 70 10.59 5.06 -2.29
C GLU A 70 11.77 4.13 -2.06
N ASN A 71 11.69 2.94 -2.65
CA ASN A 71 12.77 1.95 -2.72
C ASN A 71 13.29 1.54 -1.32
N ILE A 72 12.36 1.37 -0.37
CA ILE A 72 12.68 0.94 1.01
C ILE A 72 12.00 -0.37 1.38
N GLU A 73 12.72 -1.17 2.17
CA GLU A 73 12.22 -2.38 2.78
C GLU A 73 12.10 -2.15 4.28
N ILE A 74 10.92 -2.41 4.84
CA ILE A 74 10.65 -2.37 6.27
C ILE A 74 10.30 -3.78 6.71
N ASN A 75 11.11 -4.33 7.60
CA ASN A 75 10.88 -5.62 8.21
C ASN A 75 10.62 -5.41 9.71
N GLY A 76 9.36 -5.44 10.11
CA GLY A 76 8.95 -5.29 11.50
C GLY A 76 9.32 -6.51 12.35
N VAL A 77 9.09 -6.42 13.65
CA VAL A 77 9.39 -7.53 14.60
C VAL A 77 8.17 -8.43 14.87
N GLY A 78 7.21 -8.42 13.95
CA GLY A 78 5.94 -9.12 14.04
C GLY A 78 4.79 -8.25 14.54
N ILE A 79 3.58 -8.77 14.36
CA ILE A 79 2.33 -8.11 14.74
C ILE A 79 2.29 -7.90 16.27
N LYS A 80 1.93 -6.69 16.68
CA LYS A 80 1.78 -6.31 18.09
C LYS A 80 0.33 -6.09 18.45
N THR A 81 -0.03 -6.52 19.65
CA THR A 81 -1.36 -6.33 20.22
C THR A 81 -1.26 -5.59 21.54
N MET A 82 -2.27 -4.78 21.84
CA MET A 82 -2.45 -4.11 23.12
C MET A 82 -3.72 -4.60 23.82
N GLN A 83 -3.73 -4.57 25.15
CA GLN A 83 -4.93 -4.85 25.93
C GLN A 83 -5.72 -3.55 26.15
N SER A 84 -7.02 -3.58 25.85
CA SER A 84 -7.97 -2.49 26.09
C SER A 84 -9.21 -3.02 26.79
N GLY A 85 -9.22 -2.94 28.13
CA GLY A 85 -10.20 -3.63 28.95
C GLY A 85 -10.07 -5.15 28.79
N ASN A 86 -11.17 -5.82 28.46
CA ASN A 86 -11.20 -7.28 28.23
C ASN A 86 -10.93 -7.66 26.76
N ARG A 87 -10.46 -6.73 25.94
CA ARG A 87 -10.22 -6.94 24.51
C ARG A 87 -8.73 -6.90 24.22
N THR A 88 -8.29 -7.82 23.36
CA THR A 88 -6.98 -7.76 22.71
C THR A 88 -7.16 -7.09 21.37
N LEU A 89 -6.55 -5.92 21.21
CA LEU A 89 -6.63 -5.09 20.00
C LEU A 89 -5.28 -5.05 19.31
N LEU A 90 -5.28 -4.71 18.03
CA LEU A 90 -4.07 -4.41 17.27
C LEU A 90 -3.41 -3.15 17.82
N ASP A 91 -2.10 -3.19 18.03
CA ASP A 91 -1.34 -2.00 18.38
C ASP A 91 -0.96 -1.24 17.10
N TYR A 92 -1.70 -0.16 16.83
CA TYR A 92 -1.52 0.68 15.66
C TYR A 92 -0.23 1.52 15.68
N THR A 93 0.46 1.60 16.82
CA THR A 93 1.77 2.28 16.88
C THR A 93 2.85 1.47 16.17
N TYR A 94 2.60 0.18 15.93
CA TYR A 94 3.49 -0.73 15.23
C TYR A 94 3.22 -0.77 13.71
N GLY A 95 3.21 0.41 13.08
CA GLY A 95 3.05 0.58 11.64
C GLY A 95 4.39 0.46 10.89
N GLY A 96 4.38 0.08 9.61
CA GLY A 96 5.55 0.16 8.75
C GLY A 96 5.82 1.61 8.34
N ILE A 97 4.84 2.23 7.68
CA ILE A 97 4.84 3.66 7.37
C ILE A 97 3.60 4.27 8.03
N PHE A 98 3.81 5.23 8.92
CA PHE A 98 2.76 6.01 9.56
C PHE A 98 2.82 7.47 9.10
N ILE A 99 1.72 7.98 8.54
CA ILE A 99 1.59 9.37 8.08
C ILE A 99 0.43 10.04 8.82
N ASN A 100 0.75 11.03 9.64
CA ASN A 100 -0.19 11.88 10.39
C ASN A 100 0.09 13.37 10.17
N THR A 101 0.67 13.71 9.03
CA THR A 101 0.93 15.10 8.64
C THR A 101 0.21 15.43 7.33
N ASN A 102 -0.06 16.72 7.12
CA ASN A 102 -0.72 17.19 5.91
C ASN A 102 0.29 17.33 4.76
N GLY A 103 -0.20 17.34 3.52
CA GLY A 103 0.61 17.52 2.30
C GLY A 103 0.60 16.31 1.37
N SER A 104 0.80 16.54 0.07
CA SER A 104 0.82 15.47 -0.95
C SER A 104 1.96 14.48 -0.69
N PHE A 105 1.72 13.19 -0.95
CA PHE A 105 2.76 12.17 -0.88
C PHE A 105 2.59 11.08 -1.94
N ILE A 106 3.70 10.42 -2.27
CA ILE A 106 3.77 9.19 -3.04
C ILE A 106 4.57 8.18 -2.22
N ILE A 107 3.98 7.02 -1.93
CA ILE A 107 4.70 5.84 -1.44
C ILE A 107 4.83 4.89 -2.62
N ARG A 108 6.05 4.59 -3.07
CA ARG A 108 6.23 3.71 -4.23
C ARG A 108 7.41 2.77 -4.12
N ASN A 109 7.31 1.61 -4.76
CA ASN A 109 8.40 0.63 -4.79
C ASN A 109 8.88 0.30 -3.37
N CYS A 110 7.96 0.06 -2.44
CA CYS A 110 8.28 -0.27 -1.05
C CYS A 110 7.91 -1.73 -0.76
N LYS A 111 8.66 -2.37 0.15
CA LYS A 111 8.35 -3.68 0.72
C LYS A 111 8.13 -3.52 2.21
N ILE A 112 7.00 -3.97 2.74
CA ILE A 112 6.68 -3.85 4.17
C ILE A 112 6.22 -5.20 4.66
N SER A 113 6.82 -5.70 5.73
CA SER A 113 6.43 -6.98 6.32
C SER A 113 6.50 -6.99 7.83
N LEU A 114 5.78 -7.94 8.44
CA LEU A 114 5.84 -8.22 9.87
C LEU A 114 5.56 -7.01 10.78
N THR A 115 4.64 -6.14 10.37
CA THR A 115 4.13 -5.01 11.17
C THR A 115 2.66 -5.20 11.54
N SER A 116 2.16 -4.47 12.54
CA SER A 116 0.72 -4.47 12.82
C SER A 116 -0.07 -3.87 11.64
N ILE A 117 0.39 -2.73 11.12
CA ILE A 117 -0.15 -2.09 9.93
C ILE A 117 0.99 -1.87 8.93
N GLY A 118 0.81 -2.20 7.65
CA GLY A 118 1.77 -1.87 6.61
C GLY A 118 1.92 -0.36 6.42
N ILE A 119 0.85 0.27 5.95
CA ILE A 119 0.75 1.74 5.78
C ILE A 119 -0.45 2.25 6.56
N TYR A 120 -0.22 3.17 7.49
CA TYR A 120 -1.27 3.85 8.27
C TYR A 120 -1.32 5.33 7.91
N LEU A 121 -2.40 5.74 7.25
CA LEU A 121 -2.77 7.12 6.99
C LEU A 121 -3.74 7.64 8.07
N SER A 122 -3.24 8.55 8.92
CA SER A 122 -3.99 9.22 9.99
C SER A 122 -4.13 10.73 9.72
N ILE A 123 -4.35 11.12 8.47
CA ILE A 123 -4.38 12.53 8.05
C ILE A 123 -5.75 13.15 8.35
N SER A 124 -5.76 14.26 9.11
CA SER A 124 -7.00 14.90 9.57
C SER A 124 -7.60 15.90 8.58
N ILE A 125 -6.80 16.46 7.68
CA ILE A 125 -7.24 17.47 6.70
C ILE A 125 -6.74 17.04 5.31
N PRO A 126 -7.64 16.72 4.36
CA PRO A 126 -7.25 16.40 2.99
C PRO A 126 -6.76 17.67 2.29
N SER A 127 -5.48 17.75 2.06
CA SER A 127 -4.85 18.74 1.19
C SER A 127 -3.76 18.03 0.39
N GLY A 128 -4.01 17.82 -0.89
CA GLY A 128 -3.02 17.25 -1.82
C GLY A 128 -3.46 15.98 -2.54
N ALA A 129 -2.53 15.45 -3.33
CA ALA A 129 -2.67 14.16 -4.00
C ALA A 129 -1.92 13.09 -3.21
N TYR A 130 -2.60 11.97 -2.93
CA TYR A 130 -2.05 10.85 -2.17
C TYR A 130 -1.97 9.61 -3.07
N GLN A 131 -0.79 9.02 -3.20
CA GLN A 131 -0.59 7.85 -4.04
C GLN A 131 0.20 6.76 -3.30
N ILE A 132 -0.24 5.51 -3.46
CA ILE A 132 0.46 4.30 -3.02
C ILE A 132 0.57 3.39 -4.24
N VAL A 133 1.78 3.20 -4.76
CA VAL A 133 1.98 2.59 -6.08
C VAL A 133 3.07 1.52 -6.03
N ASN A 134 2.84 0.33 -6.58
CA ASN A 134 3.87 -0.71 -6.65
C ASN A 134 4.47 -1.03 -5.26
N VAL A 135 3.61 -1.20 -4.26
CA VAL A 135 3.99 -1.57 -2.89
C VAL A 135 3.65 -3.02 -2.64
N GLU A 136 4.59 -3.74 -2.03
CA GLU A 136 4.40 -5.09 -1.52
C GLU A 136 4.22 -5.06 0.00
N ILE A 137 3.12 -5.61 0.50
CA ILE A 137 2.84 -5.72 1.94
C ILE A 137 2.52 -7.18 2.30
N THR A 138 3.33 -7.80 3.15
CA THR A 138 3.18 -9.21 3.53
C THR A 138 3.17 -9.42 5.04
N ASP A 139 2.39 -10.38 5.53
CA ASP A 139 2.42 -10.81 6.93
C ASP A 139 2.16 -9.69 7.95
N CYS A 140 1.41 -8.66 7.53
CA CYS A 140 0.90 -7.61 8.41
C CYS A 140 -0.46 -8.02 8.98
N SER A 141 -1.00 -7.30 9.97
CA SER A 141 -2.41 -7.50 10.35
C SER A 141 -3.34 -6.67 9.47
N ILE A 142 -2.96 -5.44 9.16
CA ILE A 142 -3.62 -4.61 8.14
C ILE A 142 -2.59 -4.20 7.09
N GLY A 143 -2.91 -4.31 5.80
CA GLY A 143 -2.02 -3.86 4.73
C GLY A 143 -1.98 -2.33 4.65
N ILE A 144 -3.05 -1.73 4.14
CA ILE A 144 -3.22 -0.27 4.03
C ILE A 144 -4.44 0.14 4.85
N TYR A 145 -4.25 1.11 5.75
CA TYR A 145 -5.29 1.62 6.65
C TYR A 145 -5.39 3.14 6.57
N SER A 146 -6.56 3.66 6.15
CA SER A 146 -6.81 5.10 6.05
C SER A 146 -7.94 5.57 6.97
N ARG A 147 -7.61 5.91 8.24
CA ARG A 147 -8.56 6.18 9.34
C ARG A 147 -9.66 7.18 9.02
N TRP A 148 -9.32 8.27 8.34
CA TRP A 148 -10.21 9.40 8.20
C TRP A 148 -11.01 9.34 6.90
N PRO A 149 -12.32 9.65 6.94
CA PRO A 149 -13.23 9.43 5.84
C PRO A 149 -12.99 10.31 4.61
N HIS A 150 -12.17 11.35 4.73
CA HIS A 150 -11.98 12.37 3.68
C HIS A 150 -10.66 12.21 2.92
N ILE A 151 -9.86 11.18 3.21
CA ILE A 151 -8.61 10.93 2.50
C ILE A 151 -8.92 10.25 1.17
N ILE A 152 -8.63 10.95 0.06
CA ILE A 152 -8.73 10.43 -1.30
C ILE A 152 -7.36 9.92 -1.74
N VAL A 153 -7.17 8.61 -1.71
CA VAL A 153 -5.90 7.97 -2.07
C VAL A 153 -6.04 7.13 -3.34
N ASN A 154 -5.09 7.27 -4.26
CA ASN A 154 -4.93 6.30 -5.35
C ASN A 154 -4.01 5.17 -4.88
N ILE A 155 -4.52 3.94 -4.89
CA ILE A 155 -3.77 2.73 -4.58
C ILE A 155 -3.70 1.89 -5.85
N SER A 156 -2.50 1.71 -6.41
CA SER A 156 -2.35 1.01 -7.68
C SER A 156 -1.17 0.04 -7.74
N ASN A 157 -1.34 -1.04 -8.51
CA ASN A 157 -0.29 -2.04 -8.75
C ASN A 157 0.33 -2.59 -7.46
N CYS A 158 -0.45 -2.73 -6.39
CA CYS A 158 0.05 -3.21 -5.10
C CYS A 158 -0.17 -4.72 -4.94
N TYR A 159 0.78 -5.39 -4.27
CA TYR A 159 0.65 -6.78 -3.87
C TYR A 159 0.51 -6.87 -2.36
N ILE A 160 -0.64 -7.34 -1.88
CA ILE A 160 -0.95 -7.42 -0.45
C ILE A 160 -1.30 -8.86 -0.09
N HIS A 161 -0.58 -9.43 0.86
CA HIS A 161 -0.64 -10.86 1.14
C HIS A 161 -0.65 -11.16 2.64
N ASN A 162 -1.40 -12.20 3.01
CA ASN A 162 -1.40 -12.80 4.35
C ASN A 162 -1.75 -11.80 5.48
N CYS A 163 -2.66 -10.85 5.21
CA CYS A 163 -3.15 -9.92 6.23
C CYS A 163 -4.25 -10.55 7.08
N ASN A 164 -3.90 -11.00 8.28
CA ASN A 164 -4.77 -11.84 9.11
C ASN A 164 -5.11 -11.24 10.48
N TRP A 165 -6.23 -11.70 11.03
CA TRP A 165 -6.72 -11.29 12.34
C TRP A 165 -5.77 -11.72 13.46
N VAL A 166 -5.54 -10.82 14.42
CA VAL A 166 -4.77 -11.12 15.64
C VAL A 166 -5.58 -11.88 16.68
N SER A 167 -6.90 -11.75 16.69
CA SER A 167 -7.78 -12.44 17.63
C SER A 167 -9.25 -12.37 17.21
N ILE A 168 -9.96 -13.50 17.21
CA ILE A 168 -11.43 -13.55 17.17
C ILE A 168 -11.89 -14.32 18.41
N THR A 169 -12.03 -13.65 19.55
CA THR A 169 -12.65 -14.27 20.74
C THR A 169 -14.13 -13.90 20.91
N ALA A 170 -14.68 -13.08 20.01
CA ALA A 170 -16.07 -12.66 20.05
C ALA A 170 -16.70 -12.62 18.65
N THR A 171 -18.02 -12.80 18.58
CA THR A 171 -18.82 -12.48 17.39
C THR A 171 -18.75 -10.97 17.19
N ILE A 172 -17.99 -10.52 16.18
CA ILE A 172 -17.70 -9.11 15.95
C ILE A 172 -18.69 -8.55 14.92
N ASP A 173 -19.33 -7.42 15.25
CA ASP A 173 -19.91 -6.55 14.22
C ASP A 173 -18.76 -5.87 13.49
N MET A 174 -18.58 -6.19 12.20
CA MET A 174 -17.45 -5.73 11.39
C MET A 174 -17.44 -4.21 11.18
N ARG A 175 -18.55 -3.49 11.45
CA ARG A 175 -18.62 -2.04 11.24
C ARG A 175 -17.80 -1.24 12.25
N ASP A 176 -17.61 -1.76 13.45
CA ASP A 176 -17.03 -0.98 14.56
C ASP A 176 -15.61 -1.43 14.96
N HIS A 177 -15.08 -2.50 14.35
CA HIS A 177 -13.97 -3.26 14.94
C HIS A 177 -12.86 -3.63 13.95
N ILE A 178 -12.31 -2.63 13.25
CA ILE A 178 -11.05 -2.71 12.49
C ILE A 178 -9.85 -3.02 13.41
N ASP A 179 -10.03 -2.82 14.72
CA ASP A 179 -9.04 -3.06 15.78
C ASP A 179 -8.59 -4.52 15.92
N TYR A 180 -9.15 -5.48 15.17
CA TYR A 180 -8.69 -6.88 15.14
C TYR A 180 -7.82 -7.22 13.92
N GLY A 181 -7.63 -6.26 13.01
CA GLY A 181 -6.83 -6.40 11.80
C GLY A 181 -7.49 -7.27 10.72
N GLY A 182 -6.70 -8.12 10.06
CA GLY A 182 -7.14 -9.07 9.02
C GLY A 182 -7.57 -8.44 7.71
N ILE A 183 -7.16 -7.20 7.43
CA ILE A 183 -7.64 -6.46 6.26
C ILE A 183 -6.47 -6.17 5.32
N GLY A 184 -6.61 -6.51 4.04
CA GLY A 184 -5.63 -6.11 3.02
C GLY A 184 -5.65 -4.59 2.82
N ILE A 185 -6.75 -4.05 2.30
CA ILE A 185 -6.95 -2.61 2.12
C ILE A 185 -8.20 -2.15 2.87
N TRP A 186 -8.05 -1.13 3.72
CA TRP A 186 -9.17 -0.39 4.29
C TRP A 186 -9.04 1.09 3.95
N VAL A 187 -9.99 1.59 3.16
CA VAL A 187 -10.12 3.01 2.81
C VAL A 187 -11.47 3.54 3.25
N GLY A 188 -11.49 4.75 3.82
CA GLY A 188 -12.70 5.42 4.27
C GLY A 188 -13.64 5.86 3.12
N PRO A 189 -14.81 6.42 3.45
CA PRO A 189 -15.81 6.85 2.48
C PRO A 189 -15.46 8.17 1.78
N SER A 190 -14.60 8.16 0.76
CA SER A 190 -14.69 9.09 -0.39
C SER A 190 -13.55 8.94 -1.41
N GLY A 191 -13.91 9.06 -2.70
CA GLY A 191 -13.07 9.49 -3.84
C GLY A 191 -11.86 8.63 -4.21
N SER A 192 -11.52 7.62 -3.41
CA SER A 192 -10.31 6.82 -3.60
C SER A 192 -10.44 5.91 -4.82
N VAL A 193 -9.31 5.67 -5.49
CA VAL A 193 -9.21 4.75 -6.63
C VAL A 193 -8.34 3.58 -6.19
N ILE A 194 -8.81 2.36 -6.45
CA ILE A 194 -8.06 1.12 -6.18
C ILE A 194 -7.99 0.31 -7.47
N GLU A 195 -6.82 0.22 -8.06
CA GLU A 195 -6.64 -0.38 -9.39
C GLU A 195 -5.46 -1.34 -9.49
N ASP A 196 -5.59 -2.36 -10.34
CA ASP A 196 -4.49 -3.28 -10.70
C ASP A 196 -3.79 -3.94 -9.50
N CYS A 197 -4.47 -4.09 -8.35
CA CYS A 197 -3.89 -4.68 -7.15
C CYS A 197 -4.15 -6.19 -7.10
N ARG A 198 -3.22 -6.93 -6.50
CA ARG A 198 -3.37 -8.35 -6.19
C ARG A 198 -3.40 -8.56 -4.69
N ILE A 199 -4.52 -9.05 -4.17
CA ILE A 199 -4.76 -9.21 -2.74
C ILE A 199 -5.07 -10.67 -2.42
N GLU A 200 -4.25 -11.28 -1.58
CA GLU A 200 -4.30 -12.72 -1.35
C GLU A 200 -4.25 -13.15 0.11
N ASN A 201 -5.03 -14.18 0.43
CA ASN A 201 -4.98 -14.87 1.72
C ASN A 201 -5.12 -13.92 2.93
N CYS A 202 -5.88 -12.84 2.77
CA CYS A 202 -6.30 -11.96 3.85
C CYS A 202 -7.66 -12.41 4.40
N SER A 203 -7.94 -12.22 5.69
CA SER A 203 -9.29 -12.49 6.24
C SER A 203 -10.36 -11.69 5.47
N ILE A 204 -10.05 -10.41 5.22
CA ILE A 204 -10.80 -9.49 4.37
C ILE A 204 -9.77 -8.89 3.41
N GLY A 205 -9.89 -9.17 2.11
CA GLY A 205 -9.01 -8.60 1.10
C GLY A 205 -9.17 -7.08 1.03
N MET A 206 -10.42 -6.61 1.00
CA MET A 206 -10.69 -5.18 0.93
C MET A 206 -11.96 -4.80 1.67
N MET A 207 -11.90 -3.68 2.37
CA MET A 207 -13.04 -3.00 2.94
C MET A 207 -13.02 -1.55 2.49
N ALA A 208 -13.82 -1.25 1.46
CA ALA A 208 -13.89 0.08 0.88
C ALA A 208 -15.16 0.81 1.39
N GLY A 209 -14.96 1.89 2.14
CA GLY A 209 -16.03 2.72 2.71
C GLY A 209 -16.74 3.60 1.69
N GLY A 210 -16.10 3.88 0.56
CA GLY A 210 -16.61 4.74 -0.51
C GLY A 210 -15.51 5.10 -1.50
N ALA A 211 -14.85 4.06 -2.04
CA ALA A 211 -13.98 4.25 -3.19
C ALA A 211 -14.84 4.66 -4.39
N GLU A 212 -14.36 5.60 -5.19
CA GLU A 212 -15.04 6.06 -6.40
C GLU A 212 -14.90 5.05 -7.52
N ASP A 213 -13.72 4.41 -7.59
CA ASP A 213 -13.39 3.43 -8.61
C ASP A 213 -12.58 2.25 -8.03
N ILE A 214 -12.99 1.05 -8.40
CA ILE A 214 -12.34 -0.22 -8.07
C ILE A 214 -12.36 -1.06 -9.33
N HIS A 215 -11.20 -1.25 -9.97
CA HIS A 215 -11.12 -2.02 -11.22
C HIS A 215 -9.83 -2.82 -11.35
N ASN A 216 -9.87 -3.89 -12.14
CA ASN A 216 -8.71 -4.75 -12.46
C ASN A 216 -7.98 -5.36 -11.25
N ASN A 217 -8.67 -5.52 -10.12
CA ASN A 217 -8.06 -6.10 -8.92
C ASN A 217 -8.24 -7.63 -8.89
N GLU A 218 -7.20 -8.36 -8.48
CA GLU A 218 -7.23 -9.81 -8.29
C GLU A 218 -7.37 -10.15 -6.80
N PHE A 219 -8.48 -10.81 -6.42
CA PHE A 219 -8.75 -11.25 -5.05
C PHE A 219 -8.68 -12.77 -4.95
N ILE A 220 -7.70 -13.30 -4.21
CA ILE A 220 -7.50 -14.75 -4.06
C ILE A 220 -7.63 -15.14 -2.58
N ASN A 221 -8.53 -16.09 -2.29
CA ASN A 221 -8.76 -16.62 -0.94
C ASN A 221 -9.03 -15.54 0.13
N CYS A 222 -9.79 -14.50 -0.22
CA CYS A 222 -10.14 -13.41 0.70
C CYS A 222 -11.55 -12.88 0.43
N GLY A 223 -12.18 -12.27 1.45
CA GLY A 223 -13.50 -11.64 1.32
C GLY A 223 -13.41 -10.17 0.92
N ILE A 224 -14.47 -9.61 0.33
CA ILE A 224 -14.59 -8.17 0.05
C ILE A 224 -15.80 -7.64 0.82
N VAL A 225 -15.62 -6.50 1.50
CA VAL A 225 -16.70 -5.78 2.19
C VAL A 225 -16.86 -4.42 1.54
N LEU A 226 -17.95 -4.24 0.82
CA LEU A 226 -18.30 -2.99 0.16
C LEU A 226 -19.32 -2.23 1.03
N SER A 227 -19.03 -0.96 1.34
CA SER A 227 -19.94 0.04 1.89
C SER A 227 -21.04 0.51 0.91
N ALA A 228 -21.95 1.39 1.34
CA ALA A 228 -23.14 1.80 0.59
C ALA A 228 -22.92 2.83 -0.54
N TYR A 229 -21.70 3.33 -0.76
CA TYR A 229 -21.43 4.47 -1.66
C TYR A 229 -20.37 4.13 -2.72
N PHE A 230 -20.77 3.43 -3.79
CA PHE A 230 -19.91 3.14 -4.94
C PHE A 230 -20.55 3.60 -6.25
N SER A 231 -19.72 4.16 -7.13
CA SER A 231 -20.13 4.60 -8.47
C SER A 231 -19.91 3.53 -9.53
N ASN A 232 -18.78 2.81 -9.51
CA ASN A 232 -18.43 1.76 -10.47
C ASN A 232 -17.61 0.64 -9.79
N TYR A 233 -17.79 -0.61 -10.24
CA TYR A 233 -17.06 -1.80 -9.79
C TYR A 233 -17.00 -2.81 -10.95
N ASP A 234 -15.80 -3.18 -11.38
CA ASP A 234 -15.52 -4.24 -12.37
C ASP A 234 -14.45 -5.23 -11.87
#